data_AF-A0AAW1QMH7-F1
#
_entry.id   AF-A0AAW1QMH7-F1
#
_cell.length_a   1.000
_cell.length_b   1.000
_cell.length_c   1.000
_cell.angle_alpha   90.00
_cell.angle_beta   90.00
_cell.angle_gamma   90.00
#
_symmetry.space_group_name_H-M   'P 1'
#
loop_
_entity.id
_entity.type
_entity.pdbx_description
1 polymer ?
#
loop_
_entity_poly.entity_id
_entity_poly.type
_entity_poly.pdbx_seq_one_letter_code
_entity_poly.pdbx_strand_id
1 'polypeptide(L)'
;MVAKEDKALAGGEAGGGGSVALGKGAWDCDKDCEIPPEKEAEVFEEISTMEFPFEGIPTVPPRKDMDHMTFFCGGCRYRVTAYPDWTAAKVKQALWKGGIARSNKPPHKMHTPGLQSWEDLTLIYAAQQMENERQLQDYHVPPGCSVMIAIETAKLLSGKPDPDSAYWN
;
A
#
# COMPACT_ATOMS: atom_id res chain seq x y z
N MET A 1 -37.05 -32.45 -28.63
CA MET A 1 -35.59 -32.35 -28.43
C MET A 1 -35.05 -31.41 -29.50
N VAL A 2 -34.73 -30.17 -29.12
CA VAL A 2 -34.03 -29.21 -29.99
C VAL A 2 -32.84 -28.75 -29.18
N ALA A 3 -31.64 -29.18 -29.59
CA ALA A 3 -30.39 -28.72 -29.01
C ALA A 3 -30.17 -27.27 -29.45
N LYS A 4 -29.99 -26.38 -28.47
CA LYS A 4 -29.60 -24.98 -28.70
C LYS A 4 -28.09 -24.86 -28.58
N GLU A 5 -27.53 -24.10 -29.50
CA GLU A 5 -26.13 -23.70 -29.60
C GLU A 5 -25.65 -22.97 -28.33
N ASP A 6 -24.47 -23.36 -27.85
CA ASP A 6 -23.74 -22.65 -26.78
C ASP A 6 -23.22 -21.31 -27.28
N LYS A 7 -23.93 -20.24 -26.91
CA LYS A 7 -23.48 -18.86 -27.09
C LYS A 7 -22.83 -18.40 -25.79
N ALA A 8 -21.52 -18.24 -25.80
CA ALA A 8 -20.77 -17.57 -24.74
C ALA A 8 -21.35 -16.17 -24.49
N LEU A 9 -21.76 -15.90 -23.24
CA LEU A 9 -22.20 -14.59 -22.77
C LEU A 9 -21.04 -13.91 -22.05
N ALA A 10 -20.66 -12.76 -22.61
CA ALA A 10 -19.76 -11.79 -22.03
C ALA A 10 -20.39 -11.05 -20.83
N GLY A 11 -19.53 -10.50 -19.97
CA GLY A 11 -19.76 -9.26 -19.23
C GLY A 11 -20.68 -9.34 -18.02
N GLY A 12 -20.09 -9.31 -16.83
CA GLY A 12 -20.77 -9.01 -15.57
C GLY A 12 -20.03 -7.91 -14.83
N GLU A 13 -20.57 -6.69 -14.90
CA GLU A 13 -20.18 -5.54 -14.08
C GLU A 13 -20.29 -5.90 -12.59
N ALA A 14 -19.20 -5.69 -11.84
CA ALA A 14 -19.20 -5.80 -10.39
C ALA A 14 -19.83 -4.54 -9.78
N GLY A 15 -21.16 -4.57 -9.62
CA GLY A 15 -21.94 -3.59 -8.88
C GLY A 15 -21.95 -3.89 -7.37
N GLY A 16 -21.81 -2.83 -6.59
CA GLY A 16 -21.55 -2.82 -5.14
C GLY A 16 -22.50 -3.63 -4.24
N GLY A 17 -21.87 -4.27 -3.25
CA GLY A 17 -22.46 -4.73 -2.00
C GLY A 17 -21.37 -4.64 -0.93
N GLY A 18 -21.60 -3.85 0.11
CA GLY A 18 -20.60 -3.46 1.11
C GLY A 18 -19.87 -4.65 1.74
N SER A 19 -18.61 -4.80 1.37
CA SER A 19 -17.61 -5.53 2.14
C SER A 19 -16.75 -4.48 2.83
N VAL A 20 -16.55 -4.62 4.13
CA VAL A 20 -15.64 -3.80 4.94
C VAL A 20 -14.34 -3.63 4.16
N ALA A 21 -13.98 -2.39 3.83
CA ALA A 21 -13.01 -2.01 2.81
C ALA A 21 -11.76 -2.92 2.80
N LEU A 22 -11.80 -3.99 2.00
CA LEU A 22 -10.60 -4.66 1.56
C LEU A 22 -9.83 -3.58 0.80
N GLY A 23 -8.62 -3.27 1.25
CA GLY A 23 -7.77 -2.26 0.61
C GLY A 23 -7.65 -2.51 -0.89
N LYS A 24 -7.10 -1.57 -1.65
CA LYS A 24 -6.92 -1.70 -3.11
C LYS A 24 -5.85 -2.74 -3.51
N GLY A 25 -5.60 -3.73 -2.66
CA GLY A 25 -4.59 -4.78 -2.79
C GLY A 25 -3.28 -4.47 -2.07
N ALA A 26 -2.38 -5.46 -2.09
CA ALA A 26 -1.06 -5.38 -1.52
C ALA A 26 0.02 -5.84 -2.51
N TRP A 27 1.24 -5.32 -2.38
CA TRP A 27 2.35 -5.60 -3.29
C TRP A 27 3.63 -5.96 -2.54
N ASP A 28 4.32 -7.00 -3.00
CA ASP A 28 5.69 -7.33 -2.63
C ASP A 28 6.62 -6.66 -3.65
N CYS A 29 7.23 -5.54 -3.26
CA CYS A 29 8.05 -4.71 -4.13
C CYS A 29 9.37 -5.39 -4.50
N ASP A 30 9.85 -6.30 -3.68
CA ASP A 30 11.12 -7.00 -3.90
C ASP A 30 10.93 -8.14 -4.92
N LYS A 31 9.75 -8.77 -4.92
CA LYS A 31 9.40 -9.85 -5.86
C LYS A 31 8.68 -9.37 -7.12
N ASP A 32 8.33 -8.09 -7.19
CA ASP A 32 7.55 -7.52 -8.29
C ASP A 32 6.23 -8.31 -8.53
N CYS A 33 5.47 -8.49 -7.46
CA CYS A 33 4.19 -9.19 -7.56
C CYS A 33 3.15 -8.67 -6.56
N GLU A 34 1.88 -8.85 -6.92
CA GLU A 34 0.77 -8.68 -5.99
C GLU A 34 0.82 -9.74 -4.89
N ILE A 35 0.51 -9.35 -3.66
CA ILE A 35 0.31 -10.26 -2.53
C ILE A 35 -1.18 -10.64 -2.53
N PRO A 36 -1.54 -11.91 -2.71
CA PRO A 36 -2.93 -12.34 -2.67
C PRO A 36 -3.61 -12.00 -1.33
N PRO A 37 -4.90 -11.66 -1.31
CA PRO A 37 -5.62 -11.28 -0.09
C PRO A 37 -5.49 -12.30 1.05
N GLU A 38 -5.52 -13.59 0.73
CA GLU A 38 -5.37 -14.68 1.71
C GLU A 38 -3.97 -14.80 2.31
N LYS A 39 -2.97 -14.14 1.71
CA LYS A 39 -1.58 -14.10 2.17
C LYS A 39 -1.19 -12.78 2.83
N GLU A 40 -2.01 -11.73 2.72
CA GLU A 40 -1.67 -10.41 3.28
C GLU A 40 -1.37 -10.48 4.78
N ALA A 41 -2.23 -11.13 5.57
CA ALA A 41 -2.04 -11.23 7.02
C ALA A 41 -0.75 -11.97 7.39
N GLU A 42 -0.35 -12.98 6.61
CA GLU A 42 0.90 -13.71 6.82
C GLU A 42 2.11 -12.82 6.48
N VAL A 43 2.08 -12.15 5.32
CA VAL A 43 3.20 -11.34 4.82
C VAL A 43 3.43 -10.07 5.65
N PHE A 44 2.38 -9.47 6.21
CA PHE A 44 2.50 -8.28 7.07
C PHE A 44 2.64 -8.61 8.56
N GLU A 45 2.68 -9.90 8.93
CA GLU A 45 2.73 -10.41 10.30
C GLU A 45 1.55 -9.94 11.17
N GLU A 46 0.34 -9.97 10.61
CA GLU A 46 -0.92 -9.50 11.23
C GLU A 46 -1.84 -10.64 11.70
N ILE A 47 -1.33 -11.88 11.73
CA ILE A 47 -2.08 -13.04 12.25
C ILE A 47 -2.09 -12.97 13.77
N SER A 48 -3.28 -12.88 14.36
CA SER A 48 -3.45 -12.91 15.81
C SER A 48 -3.21 -14.32 16.36
N THR A 49 -2.54 -14.39 17.51
CA THR A 49 -2.21 -15.65 18.19
C THR A 49 -2.44 -15.53 19.69
N MET A 50 -2.37 -16.66 20.40
CA MET A 50 -2.42 -16.72 21.86
C MET A 50 -1.05 -16.57 22.54
N GLU A 51 0.00 -16.16 21.81
CA GLU A 51 1.35 -15.99 22.37
C GLU A 51 1.41 -14.82 23.37
N PHE A 52 0.69 -13.73 23.07
CA PHE A 52 0.66 -12.51 23.89
C PHE A 52 -0.79 -12.05 24.17
N PRO A 53 -1.63 -12.85 24.83
CA PRO A 53 -3.05 -12.56 24.93
C PRO A 53 -3.31 -11.30 25.77
N PHE A 54 -4.29 -10.50 25.36
CA PHE A 54 -4.80 -9.37 26.14
C PHE A 54 -6.20 -9.71 26.62
N GLU A 55 -6.39 -9.84 27.94
CA GLU A 55 -7.68 -10.21 28.54
C GLU A 55 -8.28 -11.52 27.97
N GLY A 56 -7.41 -12.47 27.58
CA GLY A 56 -7.82 -13.75 26.96
C GLY A 56 -8.15 -13.67 25.47
N ILE A 57 -7.98 -12.49 24.85
CA ILE A 57 -8.17 -12.26 23.42
C ILE A 57 -6.82 -12.44 22.70
N PRO A 58 -6.76 -13.19 21.58
CA PRO A 58 -5.54 -13.31 20.79
C PRO A 58 -5.12 -11.95 20.24
N THR A 59 -3.82 -11.67 20.28
CA THR A 59 -3.23 -10.42 19.77
C THR A 59 -2.27 -10.73 18.64
N VAL A 60 -1.96 -9.71 17.83
CA VAL A 60 -0.88 -9.79 16.85
C VAL A 60 0.45 -9.77 17.62
N PRO A 61 1.31 -10.80 17.49
CA PRO A 61 2.62 -10.81 18.13
C PRO A 61 3.51 -9.65 17.67
N PRO A 62 4.57 -9.33 18.44
CA PRO A 62 5.60 -8.43 17.97
C PRO A 62 6.21 -8.91 16.65
N ARG A 63 6.44 -7.97 15.73
CA ARG A 63 7.03 -8.20 14.41
C ARG A 63 8.42 -8.84 14.51
N LYS A 64 8.72 -9.73 13.57
CA LYS A 64 9.98 -10.46 13.46
C LYS A 64 10.79 -10.01 12.24
N ASP A 65 10.14 -9.62 11.15
CA ASP A 65 10.77 -9.09 9.93
C ASP A 65 11.22 -7.65 10.15
N MET A 66 12.53 -7.46 10.32
CA MET A 66 13.15 -6.15 10.49
C MET A 66 13.73 -5.60 9.18
N ASP A 67 13.76 -6.41 8.13
CA ASP A 67 14.38 -6.08 6.84
C ASP A 67 13.39 -5.38 5.89
N HIS A 68 12.09 -5.57 6.13
CA HIS A 68 11.04 -5.02 5.28
C HIS A 68 10.18 -3.98 5.99
N MET A 69 10.02 -2.84 5.34
CA MET A 69 9.11 -1.79 5.78
C MET A 69 7.80 -1.86 5.00
N THR A 70 6.71 -1.38 5.60
CA THR A 70 5.38 -1.33 4.98
C THR A 70 4.96 0.11 4.73
N PHE A 71 4.55 0.39 3.49
CA PHE A 71 4.09 1.70 3.03
C PHE A 71 2.63 1.62 2.58
N PHE A 72 1.85 2.62 2.94
CA PHE A 72 0.49 2.82 2.43
C PHE A 72 0.52 3.89 1.34
N CYS A 73 0.01 3.58 0.15
CA CYS A 73 -0.11 4.55 -0.93
C CYS A 73 -1.38 4.31 -1.75
N GLY A 74 -2.21 5.35 -1.90
CA GLY A 74 -3.39 5.32 -2.76
C GLY A 74 -4.48 4.31 -2.35
N GLY A 75 -4.41 3.73 -1.15
CA GLY A 75 -5.27 2.65 -0.68
C GLY A 75 -4.68 1.24 -0.85
N CYS A 76 -3.47 1.12 -1.42
CA CYS A 76 -2.72 -0.13 -1.49
C CYS A 76 -1.65 -0.18 -0.38
N ARG A 77 -1.24 -1.40 -0.01
CA ARG A 77 -0.11 -1.67 0.88
C ARG A 77 1.09 -2.16 0.09
N TYR A 78 2.29 -1.72 0.44
CA TYR A 78 3.53 -2.13 -0.21
C TYR A 78 4.51 -2.60 0.84
N ARG A 79 5.05 -3.80 0.65
CA ARG A 79 6.19 -4.32 1.42
C ARG A 79 7.44 -4.16 0.56
N VAL A 80 8.49 -3.58 1.13
CA VAL A 80 9.77 -3.39 0.43
C VAL A 80 10.92 -3.55 1.40
N THR A 81 12.01 -4.15 0.93
CA THR A 81 13.27 -4.17 1.68
C THR A 81 13.77 -2.74 1.84
N ALA A 82 13.91 -2.27 3.08
CA ALA A 82 14.37 -0.93 3.39
C ALA A 82 14.93 -0.87 4.81
N TYR A 83 15.95 -0.04 5.01
CA TYR A 83 16.66 0.07 6.28
C TYR A 83 16.76 1.54 6.72
N PRO A 84 16.88 1.81 8.04
CA PRO A 84 16.93 3.18 8.54
C PRO A 84 18.08 4.04 7.97
N ASP A 85 19.19 3.43 7.57
CA ASP A 85 20.34 4.11 6.95
C ASP A 85 20.14 4.44 5.45
N TRP A 86 19.04 4.01 4.84
CA TRP A 86 18.70 4.37 3.47
C TRP A 86 18.14 5.78 3.38
N THR A 87 18.47 6.47 2.29
CA THR A 87 17.85 7.74 1.91
C THR A 87 16.39 7.55 1.50
N ALA A 88 15.53 8.54 1.74
CA ALA A 88 14.15 8.50 1.28
C ALA A 88 14.03 8.29 -0.24
N ALA A 89 14.91 8.89 -1.05
CA ALA A 89 14.93 8.71 -2.50
C ALA A 89 15.10 7.24 -2.93
N LYS A 90 16.06 6.54 -2.33
CA LYS A 90 16.29 5.11 -2.58
C LYS A 90 15.05 4.26 -2.30
N VAL A 91 14.33 4.58 -1.22
CA VAL A 91 13.08 3.89 -0.86
C VAL A 91 11.96 4.20 -1.86
N LYS A 92 11.79 5.47 -2.24
CA LYS A 92 10.81 5.89 -3.27
C LYS A 92 11.06 5.15 -4.59
N GLN A 93 12.31 5.06 -5.02
CA GLN A 93 12.70 4.33 -6.23
C GLN A 93 12.35 2.83 -6.14
N ALA A 94 12.63 2.20 -4.99
CA ALA A 94 12.30 0.79 -4.76
C ALA A 94 10.79 0.55 -4.79
N LEU A 95 10.00 1.39 -4.12
CA LEU A 95 8.52 1.33 -4.15
C LEU A 95 7.95 1.55 -5.56
N TRP A 96 8.48 2.53 -6.28
CA TRP A 96 8.06 2.85 -7.64
C TRP A 96 8.29 1.67 -8.59
N LYS A 97 9.52 1.15 -8.60
CA LYS A 97 9.91 0.00 -9.42
C LYS A 97 9.18 -1.28 -8.99
N GLY A 98 8.92 -1.44 -7.70
CA GLY A 98 8.44 -2.67 -7.08
C GLY A 98 6.92 -2.86 -7.06
N GLY A 99 6.13 -1.79 -7.14
CA GLY A 99 4.68 -1.96 -7.30
C GLY A 99 3.90 -0.71 -7.66
N ILE A 100 4.32 0.47 -7.18
CA ILE A 100 3.51 1.68 -7.31
C ILE A 100 3.21 2.02 -8.78
N ALA A 101 4.20 1.93 -9.67
CA ALA A 101 4.03 2.24 -11.09
C ALA A 101 2.94 1.40 -11.77
N ARG A 102 2.73 0.15 -11.33
CA ARG A 102 1.72 -0.78 -11.88
C ARG A 102 0.35 -0.64 -11.24
N SER A 103 0.32 -0.31 -9.96
CA SER A 103 -0.92 -0.09 -9.20
C SER A 103 -1.57 1.28 -9.45
N ASN A 104 -0.92 2.14 -10.25
CA ASN A 104 -1.40 3.48 -10.51
C ASN A 104 -2.74 3.47 -11.27
N LYS A 105 -3.61 4.44 -10.97
CA LYS A 105 -4.88 4.60 -11.72
C LYS A 105 -4.54 4.84 -13.20
N PRO A 106 -5.30 4.31 -14.16
CA PRO A 106 -5.08 4.65 -15.57
C PRO A 106 -5.37 6.15 -15.82
N PRO A 107 -4.72 6.80 -16.81
CA PRO A 107 -4.78 8.25 -16.99
C PRO A 107 -6.19 8.85 -17.05
N HIS A 108 -7.15 8.12 -17.63
CA HIS A 108 -8.55 8.56 -17.77
C HIS A 108 -9.36 8.53 -16.46
N LYS A 109 -8.79 8.03 -15.35
CA LYS A 109 -9.42 7.98 -14.02
C LYS A 109 -8.67 8.81 -12.97
N MET A 110 -7.69 9.61 -13.39
CA MET A 110 -6.92 10.47 -12.49
C MET A 110 -7.63 11.82 -12.29
N HIS A 111 -7.64 12.32 -11.05
CA HIS A 111 -8.15 13.65 -10.68
C HIS A 111 -7.04 14.67 -10.39
N THR A 112 -5.81 14.19 -10.39
CA THR A 112 -4.54 14.91 -10.25
C THR A 112 -3.66 14.56 -11.47
N PRO A 113 -2.48 15.18 -11.65
CA PRO A 113 -1.50 14.68 -12.62
C PRO A 113 -1.18 13.19 -12.41
N GLY A 114 -1.42 12.67 -11.21
CA GLY A 114 -1.13 11.30 -10.83
C GLY A 114 0.35 11.13 -10.55
N LEU A 115 0.73 9.97 -10.02
CA LEU A 115 2.13 9.61 -9.90
C LEU A 115 2.67 9.26 -11.29
N GLN A 116 3.63 10.01 -11.81
CA GLN A 116 4.26 9.76 -13.12
C GLN A 116 5.66 9.16 -12.95
N SER A 117 6.33 9.48 -11.85
CA SER A 117 7.63 8.93 -11.49
C SER A 117 7.79 8.80 -9.97
N TRP A 118 8.93 8.25 -9.53
CA TRP A 118 9.21 8.10 -8.09
C TRP A 118 9.39 9.45 -7.39
N GLU A 119 9.78 10.49 -8.12
CA GLU A 119 9.94 11.86 -7.64
C GLU A 119 8.60 12.48 -7.21
N ASP A 120 7.49 12.01 -7.78
CA ASP A 120 6.14 12.46 -7.40
C ASP A 120 5.68 11.88 -6.05
N LEU A 121 6.45 10.96 -5.46
CA LEU A 121 6.17 10.41 -4.13
C LEU A 121 6.75 11.30 -3.03
N THR A 122 5.93 11.58 -2.03
CA THR A 122 6.37 12.06 -0.71
C THR A 122 6.21 10.93 0.30
N LEU A 123 7.27 10.65 1.07
CA LEU A 123 7.20 9.74 2.21
C LEU A 123 6.90 10.54 3.48
N ILE A 124 6.03 10.00 4.33
CA ILE A 124 5.63 10.61 5.59
C ILE A 124 5.73 9.56 6.71
N TYR A 125 6.37 9.95 7.81
CA TYR A 125 6.39 9.19 9.05
C TYR A 125 6.22 10.16 10.22
N ALA A 126 5.41 9.79 11.22
CA ALA A 126 5.14 10.65 12.37
C ALA A 126 4.77 12.11 12.00
N ALA A 127 3.98 12.27 10.93
CA ALA A 127 3.59 13.55 10.32
C ALA A 127 4.74 14.40 9.75
N GLN A 128 5.95 13.86 9.63
CA GLN A 128 7.10 14.53 9.02
C GLN A 128 7.26 14.10 7.57
N GLN A 129 7.35 15.07 6.66
CA GLN A 129 7.67 14.82 5.25
C GLN A 129 9.17 14.60 5.09
N MET A 130 9.54 13.59 4.31
CA MET A 130 10.94 13.22 4.13
C MET A 130 11.56 13.85 2.89
N GLU A 131 12.71 14.48 3.09
CA GLU A 131 13.59 14.98 2.04
C GLU A 131 14.32 13.81 1.37
N ASN A 132 14.55 13.92 0.07
CA ASN A 132 15.06 12.82 -0.75
C ASN A 132 16.44 12.32 -0.30
N GLU A 133 17.33 13.23 0.07
CA GLU A 133 18.73 12.97 0.39
C GLU A 133 18.94 12.58 1.86
N ARG A 134 17.92 12.74 2.71
CA ARG A 134 18.00 12.43 4.15
C ARG A 134 17.70 10.97 4.41
N GLN A 135 18.33 10.42 5.43
CA GLN A 135 18.17 9.01 5.81
C GLN A 135 16.90 8.84 6.65
N LEU A 136 16.28 7.67 6.58
CA LEU A 136 15.08 7.37 7.36
C LEU A 136 15.34 7.48 8.89
N GLN A 137 16.54 7.13 9.34
CA GLN A 137 16.94 7.23 10.75
C GLN A 137 17.00 8.66 11.27
N ASP A 138 17.21 9.66 10.40
CA ASP A 138 17.16 11.08 10.78
C ASP A 138 15.74 11.50 11.21
N TYR A 139 14.73 10.75 10.74
CA TYR A 139 13.32 10.88 11.11
C TYR A 139 12.90 9.88 12.21
N HIS A 140 13.86 9.17 12.81
CA HIS A 140 13.65 8.14 13.84
C HIS A 140 12.80 6.95 13.38
N VAL A 141 12.83 6.61 12.09
CA VAL A 141 12.14 5.42 11.58
C VAL A 141 12.85 4.16 12.11
N PRO A 142 12.16 3.26 12.83
CA PRO A 142 12.75 2.01 13.29
C PRO A 142 12.88 0.99 12.14
N PRO A 143 13.80 0.01 12.25
CA PRO A 143 13.79 -1.17 11.38
C PRO A 143 12.42 -1.85 11.35
N GLY A 144 12.04 -2.42 10.21
CA GLY A 144 10.76 -3.12 10.08
C GLY A 144 9.49 -2.27 10.20
N CYS A 145 9.59 -0.93 10.18
CA CYS A 145 8.44 -0.03 10.37
C CYS A 145 7.25 -0.37 9.44
N SER A 146 6.06 -0.53 10.02
CA SER A 146 4.86 -0.99 9.30
C SER A 146 3.85 0.11 8.95
N VAL A 147 4.06 1.34 9.41
CA VAL A 147 3.07 2.44 9.38
C VAL A 147 3.52 3.64 8.55
N MET A 148 4.33 3.39 7.51
CA MET A 148 4.84 4.46 6.66
C MET A 148 3.78 4.89 5.64
N ILE A 149 3.71 6.19 5.35
CA ILE A 149 2.80 6.71 4.31
C ILE A 149 3.63 7.13 3.10
N ALA A 150 3.18 6.75 1.91
CA ALA A 150 3.63 7.30 0.65
C ALA A 150 2.43 7.95 -0.05
N ILE A 151 2.59 9.19 -0.53
CA ILE A 151 1.52 9.97 -1.12
C ILE A 151 2.02 10.75 -2.33
N GLU A 152 1.15 10.97 -3.31
CA GLU A 152 1.42 11.91 -4.41
C GLU A 152 1.64 13.31 -3.85
N THR A 153 2.82 13.89 -4.12
CA THR A 153 3.21 15.23 -3.66
C THR A 153 2.19 16.29 -4.09
N ALA A 154 1.66 16.19 -5.32
CA ALA A 154 0.64 17.10 -5.82
C ALA A 154 -0.67 17.07 -4.98
N LYS A 155 -1.07 15.90 -4.47
CA LYS A 155 -2.24 15.79 -3.57
C LYS A 155 -1.97 16.52 -2.25
N LEU A 156 -0.79 16.32 -1.69
CA LEU A 156 -0.38 16.97 -0.44
C LEU A 156 -0.36 18.50 -0.58
N LEU A 157 0.19 19.01 -1.69
CA LEU A 157 0.28 20.45 -1.96
C LEU A 157 -1.05 21.09 -2.37
N SER A 158 -2.00 20.31 -2.91
CA SER A 158 -3.29 20.85 -3.36
C SER A 158 -4.12 21.44 -2.22
N GLY A 159 -3.88 21.00 -0.97
CA GLY A 159 -4.66 21.37 0.21
C GLY A 159 -6.14 20.97 0.15
N LYS A 160 -6.55 20.25 -0.90
CA LYS A 160 -7.92 19.81 -1.13
C LYS A 160 -8.00 18.30 -0.83
N PRO A 161 -8.97 17.87 -0.02
CA PRO A 161 -9.19 16.44 0.17
C PRO A 161 -9.49 15.76 -1.17
N ASP A 162 -8.97 14.54 -1.34
CA ASP A 162 -9.33 13.70 -2.48
C ASP A 162 -10.85 13.44 -2.44
N PRO A 163 -11.62 13.79 -3.50
CA PRO A 163 -13.05 13.53 -3.55
C PRO A 163 -13.42 12.06 -3.35
N ASP A 164 -12.51 11.13 -3.70
CA ASP A 164 -12.67 9.69 -3.52
C ASP A 164 -12.17 9.19 -2.15
N SER A 165 -11.70 10.07 -1.26
CA SER A 165 -11.23 9.62 0.05
C SER A 165 -12.40 9.06 0.87
N ALA A 166 -12.24 7.84 1.36
CA ALA A 166 -13.24 7.12 2.15
C ALA A 166 -13.67 7.84 3.44
N TYR A 167 -12.99 8.91 3.83
CA TYR A 167 -13.36 9.76 4.96
C TYR A 167 -14.51 10.75 4.65
N TRP A 168 -14.82 10.99 3.38
CA TRP A 168 -15.84 11.97 2.97
C TRP A 168 -17.13 11.35 2.39
N ASN A 169 -17.20 10.02 2.32
CA ASN A 169 -18.37 9.27 1.86
C ASN A 169 -19.03 8.50 3.01
#